data_AF-A0A0V0GYH1-F1
#
_entry.id   AF-A0A0V0GYH1-F1
#
_cell.length_a   1.000
_cell.length_b   1.000
_cell.length_c   1.000
_cell.angle_alpha   90.00
_cell.angle_beta   90.00
_cell.angle_gamma   90.00
#
_symmetry.space_group_name_H-M   'P 1'
#
loop_
_entity.id
_entity.type
_entity.pdbx_description
1 polymer ?
#
loop_
_entity_poly.entity_id
_entity_poly.type
_entity_poly.pdbx_seq_one_letter_code
_entity_poly.pdbx_strand_id
1 'polypeptide(L)'
;MFMKERDSEKIIWHQMRISSITPFSIFPLPKFMLWLILFVLTIYVFTTQKYLSSSSCNDIFITSSNIILPIHSKTNSTISSNASIIDQQTRILQEKEVEQTNLEHVVFGIAASSKLWNKRKEYIKLWWKPEKKMRGVVWLDNSVKTEKNESKSLPELRISANTSHFTYNNKQGHRSAIRIS
;
A
#
# COMPACT_ATOMS: atom_id res chain seq x y z
N MET A 1 -46.34 36.55 31.31
CA MET A 1 -45.64 37.69 30.68
C MET A 1 -44.66 37.13 29.64
N PHE A 2 -45.17 36.73 28.47
CA PHE A 2 -44.45 35.94 27.45
C PHE A 2 -44.56 36.64 26.08
N MET A 3 -43.94 37.80 25.90
CA MET A 3 -43.91 38.50 24.59
C MET A 3 -42.65 39.36 24.43
N LYS A 4 -41.44 38.82 24.67
CA LYS A 4 -40.19 39.58 24.44
C LYS A 4 -39.10 38.87 23.62
N GLU A 5 -39.34 37.64 23.15
CA GLU A 5 -38.30 36.87 22.46
C GLU A 5 -38.46 36.85 20.93
N ARG A 6 -39.70 36.95 20.44
CA ARG A 6 -40.06 36.76 19.02
C ARG A 6 -39.59 37.89 18.08
N ASP A 7 -39.31 39.08 18.62
CA ASP A 7 -38.90 40.25 17.83
C ASP A 7 -37.38 40.28 17.59
N SER A 8 -36.59 39.74 18.53
CA SER A 8 -35.14 39.59 18.41
C SER A 8 -34.75 38.65 17.26
N GLU A 9 -35.52 37.58 17.07
CA GLU A 9 -35.29 36.62 15.98
C GLU A 9 -35.52 37.25 14.61
N LYS A 10 -36.57 38.06 14.47
CA LYS A 10 -36.85 38.79 13.23
C LYS A 10 -35.74 39.79 12.89
N ILE A 11 -35.17 40.47 13.89
CA ILE A 11 -34.07 41.42 13.69
C ILE A 11 -32.80 40.70 13.20
N ILE A 12 -32.50 39.51 13.74
CA ILE A 12 -31.34 38.71 13.32
C ILE A 12 -31.52 38.21 11.87
N TRP A 13 -32.73 37.79 11.48
CA TRP A 13 -33.00 37.35 10.11
C TRP A 13 -33.00 38.48 9.08
N HIS A 14 -33.41 39.70 9.47
CA HIS A 14 -33.34 40.88 8.60
C HIS A 14 -31.91 41.41 8.44
N GLN A 15 -31.05 41.27 9.47
CA GLN A 15 -29.63 41.61 9.40
C GLN A 15 -28.85 40.68 8.44
N MET A 16 -29.30 39.44 8.27
CA MET A 16 -28.65 38.48 7.36
C MET A 16 -29.05 38.69 5.88
N ARG A 17 -30.15 39.41 5.59
CA ARG A 17 -30.71 39.54 4.23
C ARG A 17 -30.37 40.87 3.53
N ILE A 18 -29.79 41.84 4.24
CA ILE A 18 -29.36 43.13 3.67
C ILE A 18 -27.82 43.13 3.63
N SER A 19 -27.26 42.49 2.61
CA SER A 19 -26.62 43.20 1.50
C SER A 19 -25.39 44.01 1.93
N SER A 20 -24.18 43.43 1.92
CA SER A 20 -23.39 43.23 0.69
C SER A 20 -23.09 44.53 -0.08
N ILE A 21 -22.33 45.45 0.52
CA ILE A 21 -21.54 46.41 -0.26
C ILE A 21 -20.17 46.56 0.43
N THR A 22 -19.19 45.80 -0.05
CA THR A 22 -17.80 46.27 -0.08
C THR A 22 -17.20 45.93 -1.46
N PRO A 23 -16.39 46.80 -2.06
CA PRO A 23 -16.14 46.79 -3.49
C PRO A 23 -14.72 46.29 -3.79
N PHE A 24 -14.47 44.99 -3.89
CA PHE A 24 -13.16 44.54 -4.38
C PHE A 24 -13.23 43.22 -5.16
N SER A 25 -12.89 43.33 -6.45
CA SER A 25 -12.51 42.27 -7.40
C SER A 25 -13.56 41.22 -7.78
N ILE A 26 -14.14 41.43 -8.96
CA ILE A 26 -14.76 40.41 -9.80
C ILE A 26 -13.62 39.49 -10.29
N PHE A 27 -13.23 38.50 -9.49
CA PHE A 27 -12.44 37.37 -9.97
C PHE A 27 -13.37 36.42 -10.75
N PRO A 28 -13.03 35.97 -11.97
CA PRO A 28 -13.92 35.16 -12.77
C PRO A 28 -13.90 33.70 -12.31
N LEU A 29 -14.49 33.44 -11.13
CA LEU A 29 -14.72 32.11 -10.57
C LEU A 29 -15.41 31.13 -11.55
N PRO A 30 -16.36 31.52 -12.43
CA PRO A 30 -16.90 30.55 -13.40
C PRO A 30 -15.88 30.17 -14.49
N LYS A 31 -14.94 31.06 -14.86
CA LYS A 31 -13.94 30.78 -15.90
C LYS A 31 -12.87 29.82 -15.40
N PHE A 32 -12.45 29.96 -14.14
CA PHE A 32 -11.51 29.03 -13.53
C PHE A 32 -12.12 27.63 -13.37
N MET A 33 -13.40 27.54 -13.00
CA MET A 33 -14.11 26.26 -12.91
C MET A 33 -14.21 25.57 -14.28
N LEU A 34 -14.52 26.30 -15.35
CA LEU A 34 -14.52 25.77 -16.71
C LEU A 34 -13.13 25.30 -17.14
N TRP A 35 -12.08 26.04 -16.76
CA TRP A 35 -10.70 25.66 -17.08
C TRP A 35 -10.24 24.43 -16.29
N LEU A 36 -10.65 24.30 -15.02
CA LEU A 36 -10.40 23.10 -14.22
C LEU A 36 -11.11 21.86 -14.80
N ILE A 37 -12.37 22.00 -15.22
CA ILE A 37 -13.11 20.90 -15.85
C ILE A 37 -12.43 20.47 -17.15
N LEU A 38 -12.01 21.43 -17.98
CA LEU A 38 -11.27 21.15 -19.21
C LEU A 38 -9.92 20.48 -18.92
N PHE A 39 -9.20 20.93 -17.89
CA PHE A 39 -7.94 20.33 -17.45
C PHE A 39 -8.14 18.87 -16.99
N VAL A 40 -9.16 18.59 -16.18
CA VAL A 40 -9.49 17.22 -15.74
C VAL A 40 -9.87 16.32 -16.93
N LEU A 41 -10.66 16.83 -17.88
CA LEU A 41 -11.03 16.10 -19.10
C LEU A 41 -9.82 15.79 -19.98
N THR A 42 -8.89 16.74 -20.14
CA THR A 42 -7.65 16.49 -20.90
C THR A 42 -6.82 15.40 -20.25
N ILE A 43 -6.60 15.46 -18.93
CA ILE A 43 -5.89 14.41 -18.19
C ILE A 43 -6.59 13.06 -18.37
N TYR A 44 -7.91 13.01 -18.27
CA TYR A 44 -8.69 11.78 -18.46
C TYR A 44 -8.45 11.17 -19.85
N VAL A 45 -8.52 11.97 -20.92
CA VAL A 45 -8.24 11.50 -22.29
C VAL A 45 -6.78 11.05 -22.46
N PHE A 46 -5.82 11.75 -21.87
CA PHE A 46 -4.41 11.31 -21.89
C PHE A 46 -4.20 10.00 -21.12
N THR A 47 -4.91 9.80 -20.01
CA THR A 47 -4.85 8.54 -19.24
C THR A 47 -5.48 7.38 -19.98
N THR A 48 -6.59 7.58 -20.70
CA THR A 48 -7.22 6.53 -21.51
C THR A 48 -6.40 6.23 -22.76
N GLN A 49 -5.80 7.23 -23.41
CA GLN A 49 -4.88 7.03 -24.54
C GLN A 49 -3.63 6.23 -24.13
N LYS A 50 -3.12 6.46 -22.91
CA LYS A 50 -1.98 5.72 -22.34
C LYS A 50 -2.34 4.28 -21.93
N TYR A 51 -3.62 4.00 -21.69
CA TYR A 51 -4.13 2.64 -21.47
C TYR A 51 -4.45 1.91 -22.78
N LEU A 52 -4.90 2.64 -23.81
CA LEU A 52 -5.23 2.07 -25.13
C LEU A 52 -4.03 1.95 -26.08
N SER A 53 -2.89 2.61 -25.79
CA SER A 53 -1.60 2.38 -26.46
C SER A 53 -0.75 1.27 -25.81
N SER A 54 -1.36 0.45 -24.94
CA SER A 54 -0.77 -0.79 -24.41
C SER A 54 -1.50 -2.04 -24.93
N SER A 55 -1.99 -2.00 -26.18
CA SER A 55 -2.40 -3.21 -26.89
C SER A 55 -1.54 -3.41 -28.14
N SER A 56 -0.28 -3.78 -27.93
CA SER A 56 0.40 -4.67 -28.87
C SER A 56 0.57 -6.00 -28.16
N CYS A 57 -0.54 -6.72 -28.08
CA CYS A 57 -0.49 -8.17 -27.92
C CYS A 57 -0.09 -8.71 -29.30
N ASN A 58 1.21 -8.91 -29.53
CA ASN A 58 1.61 -9.87 -30.53
C ASN A 58 1.39 -11.24 -29.89
N ASP A 59 0.25 -11.85 -30.22
CA ASP A 59 0.01 -13.27 -30.01
C ASP A 59 1.09 -14.05 -30.77
N ILE A 60 2.10 -14.52 -30.04
CA ILE A 60 2.88 -15.70 -30.45
C ILE A 60 2.53 -16.77 -29.43
N PHE A 61 1.41 -17.44 -29.72
CA PHE A 61 1.22 -18.83 -29.38
C PHE A 61 2.37 -19.63 -30.01
N ILE A 62 3.42 -19.89 -29.23
CA ILE A 62 4.26 -21.06 -29.46
C ILE A 62 4.01 -21.99 -28.28
N THR A 63 3.05 -22.87 -28.54
CA THR A 63 3.06 -24.25 -28.09
C THR A 63 4.49 -24.81 -28.10
N SER A 64 4.88 -25.36 -26.95
CA SER A 64 5.91 -26.39 -26.77
C SER A 64 7.37 -26.04 -27.12
N SER A 65 8.24 -26.49 -26.21
CA SER A 65 9.69 -26.72 -26.32
C SER A 65 10.65 -25.53 -26.15
N ASN A 66 11.25 -25.49 -24.94
CA ASN A 66 12.66 -25.29 -24.64
C ASN A 66 13.37 -24.06 -25.24
N ILE A 67 13.52 -22.98 -24.46
CA ILE A 67 14.67 -22.08 -24.61
C ILE A 67 15.37 -21.90 -23.26
N ILE A 68 16.59 -22.42 -23.26
CA ILE A 68 17.58 -22.54 -22.20
C ILE A 68 18.32 -21.20 -22.07
N LEU A 69 18.47 -20.68 -20.85
CA LEU A 69 19.52 -19.70 -20.52
C LEU A 69 20.80 -20.50 -20.20
N PRO A 70 21.98 -20.14 -20.77
CA PRO A 70 23.16 -20.97 -20.68
C PRO A 70 23.85 -20.76 -19.32
N ILE A 71 23.67 -21.72 -18.41
CA ILE A 71 24.59 -21.86 -17.27
C ILE A 71 25.72 -22.78 -17.73
N HIS A 72 26.88 -22.16 -17.93
CA HIS A 72 28.14 -22.83 -18.18
C HIS A 72 28.53 -23.66 -16.95
N SER A 73 28.48 -24.98 -17.06
CA SER A 73 29.36 -25.87 -16.29
C SER A 73 29.61 -27.16 -17.08
N LYS A 74 30.85 -27.64 -16.97
CA LYS A 74 31.54 -28.55 -17.88
C LYS A 74 30.89 -29.93 -18.01
N THR A 75 30.87 -30.42 -19.24
CA THR A 75 30.74 -31.82 -19.64
C THR A 75 31.84 -32.68 -19.03
N ASN A 76 31.47 -33.91 -18.67
CA ASN A 76 32.25 -35.12 -18.97
C ASN A 76 31.25 -36.28 -19.18
N SER A 77 31.19 -36.73 -20.43
CA SER A 77 30.37 -37.84 -20.90
C SER A 77 31.08 -39.17 -20.67
N THR A 78 30.34 -40.18 -20.21
CA THR A 78 30.64 -41.57 -20.55
C THR A 78 29.33 -42.31 -20.78
N ILE A 79 29.11 -42.72 -22.02
CA ILE A 79 27.99 -43.55 -22.48
C ILE A 79 28.25 -44.98 -21.99
N SER A 80 27.27 -45.58 -21.32
CA SER A 80 27.15 -47.03 -21.24
C SER A 80 25.67 -47.40 -21.25
N SER A 81 25.30 -48.11 -22.31
CA SER A 81 24.06 -48.85 -22.53
C SER A 81 23.51 -49.51 -21.26
N ASN A 82 22.20 -49.35 -21.02
CA ASN A 82 21.27 -50.37 -20.52
C ASN A 82 19.83 -49.84 -20.61
N ALA A 83 19.19 -50.09 -21.75
CA ALA A 83 17.82 -49.75 -22.05
C ALA A 83 16.84 -50.72 -21.35
N SER A 84 16.61 -50.52 -20.05
CA SER A 84 15.45 -51.10 -19.33
C SER A 84 15.21 -50.53 -17.92
N ILE A 85 16.07 -49.65 -17.40
CA ILE A 85 15.93 -49.07 -16.04
C ILE A 85 15.37 -47.63 -16.05
N ILE A 86 15.16 -47.03 -17.23
CA ILE A 86 14.72 -45.62 -17.32
C ILE A 86 13.21 -45.46 -17.04
N ASP A 87 12.40 -46.52 -17.14
CA ASP A 87 10.95 -46.38 -17.03
C ASP A 87 10.42 -46.32 -15.58
N GLN A 88 11.26 -46.63 -14.59
CA GLN A 88 10.92 -46.44 -13.17
C GLN A 88 11.58 -45.21 -12.54
N GLN A 89 12.74 -44.79 -13.04
CA GLN A 89 13.42 -43.59 -12.51
C GLN A 89 12.78 -42.28 -13.01
N THR A 90 12.12 -42.29 -14.18
CA THR A 90 11.50 -41.09 -14.77
C THR A 90 10.15 -40.72 -14.15
N ARG A 91 9.60 -41.58 -13.27
CA ARG A 91 8.39 -41.26 -12.48
C ARG A 91 8.71 -40.60 -11.12
N ILE A 92 9.99 -40.54 -10.73
CA ILE A 92 10.47 -39.96 -9.46
C ILE A 92 11.06 -38.56 -9.66
N LEU A 93 11.22 -38.10 -10.91
CA LEU A 93 11.34 -36.67 -11.20
C LEU A 93 9.95 -36.04 -11.11
N GLN A 94 9.52 -35.99 -9.85
CA GLN A 94 8.53 -35.10 -9.27
C GLN A 94 8.10 -34.02 -10.27
N GLU A 95 6.90 -34.20 -10.81
CA GLU A 95 5.92 -33.13 -10.80
C GLU A 95 5.89 -32.59 -9.37
N LYS A 96 6.85 -31.71 -9.06
CA LYS A 96 6.80 -30.89 -7.87
C LYS A 96 5.62 -29.98 -8.16
N GLU A 97 4.44 -30.45 -7.77
CA GLU A 97 3.22 -29.66 -7.71
C GLU A 97 3.66 -28.29 -7.21
N VAL A 98 3.57 -27.29 -8.09
CA VAL A 98 4.05 -25.95 -7.77
C VAL A 98 3.04 -25.44 -6.76
N GLU A 99 3.34 -25.67 -5.48
CA GLU A 99 2.50 -25.20 -4.38
C GLU A 99 2.27 -23.70 -4.57
N GLN A 100 1.00 -23.34 -4.73
CA GLN A 100 0.63 -21.96 -4.94
C GLN A 100 1.02 -21.16 -3.70
N THR A 101 1.68 -20.03 -3.89
CA THR A 101 2.10 -19.16 -2.79
C THR A 101 0.88 -18.63 -2.05
N ASN A 102 0.61 -19.19 -0.88
CA ASN A 102 -0.39 -18.67 0.06
C ASN A 102 0.16 -17.52 0.94
N LEU A 103 -0.72 -16.80 1.64
CA LEU A 103 -0.37 -15.71 2.56
C LEU A 103 0.55 -16.16 3.70
N GLU A 104 0.49 -17.43 4.10
CA GLU A 104 1.37 -17.97 5.15
C GLU A 104 2.85 -17.95 4.73
N HIS A 105 3.16 -17.94 3.43
CA HIS A 105 4.53 -17.82 2.91
C HIS A 105 5.09 -16.40 2.98
N VAL A 106 4.24 -15.39 3.21
CA VAL A 106 4.63 -13.98 3.27
C VAL A 106 4.77 -13.52 4.72
N VAL A 107 5.82 -12.73 4.99
CA VAL A 107 6.06 -12.10 6.30
C VAL A 107 6.04 -10.58 6.16
N PHE A 108 5.19 -9.92 6.94
CA PHE A 108 5.06 -8.46 6.92
C PHE A 108 5.94 -7.83 7.98
N GLY A 109 6.89 -6.99 7.56
CA GLY A 109 7.64 -6.14 8.46
C GLY A 109 7.14 -4.71 8.43
N ILE A 110 6.57 -4.24 9.54
CA ILE A 110 5.91 -2.92 9.61
C ILE A 110 6.70 -2.04 10.55
N ALA A 111 7.16 -0.88 10.09
CA ALA A 111 7.73 0.14 10.98
C ALA A 111 6.67 1.20 11.31
N ALA A 112 6.54 1.57 12.58
CA ALA A 112 5.59 2.58 13.00
C ALA A 112 6.10 3.46 14.16
N SER A 113 5.59 4.69 14.24
CA SER A 113 5.85 5.56 15.39
C SER A 113 4.89 5.24 16.53
N SER A 114 5.44 5.04 17.72
CA SER A 114 4.72 4.90 18.99
C SER A 114 3.77 6.06 19.25
N LYS A 115 4.14 7.30 18.88
CA LYS A 115 3.31 8.50 19.05
C LYS A 115 1.99 8.42 18.27
N LEU A 116 1.99 7.75 17.11
CA LEU A 116 0.82 7.62 16.24
C LEU A 116 0.14 6.25 16.38
N TRP A 117 0.67 5.37 17.23
CA TRP A 117 0.25 3.99 17.33
C TRP A 117 -1.24 3.83 17.64
N ASN A 118 -1.76 4.64 18.56
CA ASN A 118 -3.18 4.58 18.95
C ASN A 118 -4.15 4.74 17.77
N LYS A 119 -3.77 5.51 16.75
CA LYS A 119 -4.56 5.67 15.52
C LYS A 119 -4.18 4.62 14.47
N ARG A 120 -2.87 4.37 14.29
CA ARG A 120 -2.36 3.48 13.23
C ARG A 120 -2.74 2.02 13.45
N LYS A 121 -2.84 1.57 14.70
CA LYS A 121 -3.22 0.19 15.02
C LYS A 121 -4.59 -0.19 14.44
N GLU A 122 -5.53 0.75 14.42
CA GLU A 122 -6.87 0.50 13.86
C GLU A 122 -6.83 0.15 12.38
N TYR A 123 -5.94 0.78 11.59
CA TYR A 123 -5.76 0.41 10.18
C TYR A 123 -5.18 -0.98 10.01
N ILE A 124 -4.26 -1.38 10.89
CA ILE A 124 -3.66 -2.71 10.85
C ILE A 124 -4.73 -3.77 11.14
N LYS A 125 -5.61 -3.52 12.10
CA LYS A 125 -6.73 -4.42 12.42
C LYS A 125 -7.65 -4.70 11.22
N LEU A 126 -7.78 -3.77 10.26
CA LEU A 126 -8.65 -3.95 9.09
C LEU A 126 -8.18 -5.05 8.13
N TRP A 127 -6.87 -5.21 7.97
CA TRP A 127 -6.29 -6.14 6.99
C TRP A 127 -5.57 -7.31 7.62
N TRP A 128 -5.19 -7.22 8.89
CA TRP A 128 -4.52 -8.29 9.62
C TRP A 128 -5.49 -9.45 9.91
N LYS A 129 -5.18 -10.63 9.37
CA LYS A 129 -6.02 -11.84 9.50
C LYS A 129 -5.20 -12.98 10.10
N PRO A 130 -5.14 -13.10 11.45
CA PRO A 130 -4.37 -14.16 12.11
C PRO A 130 -4.90 -15.57 11.76
N GLU A 131 -6.20 -15.69 11.51
CA GLU A 131 -6.89 -16.92 11.08
C GLU A 131 -6.35 -17.48 9.76
N LYS A 132 -5.81 -16.62 8.88
CA LYS A 132 -5.19 -17.00 7.60
C LYS A 132 -3.68 -17.24 7.73
N LYS A 133 -3.20 -17.52 8.96
CA LYS A 133 -1.78 -17.73 9.29
C LYS A 133 -0.85 -16.63 8.78
N MET A 134 -1.34 -15.38 8.76
CA MET A 134 -0.49 -14.24 8.41
C MET A 134 0.63 -14.10 9.43
N ARG A 135 1.83 -13.80 8.96
CA ARG A 135 3.02 -13.62 9.80
C ARG A 135 3.53 -12.21 9.65
N GLY A 136 3.93 -11.59 10.76
CA GLY A 136 4.40 -10.23 10.71
C GLY A 136 4.70 -9.65 12.08
N VAL A 137 5.50 -8.59 12.05
CA VAL A 137 5.98 -7.89 13.24
C VAL A 137 5.90 -6.39 12.98
N VAL A 138 5.45 -5.66 14.00
CA VAL A 138 5.43 -4.20 14.02
C VAL A 138 6.58 -3.72 14.91
N TRP A 139 7.56 -3.04 14.33
CA TRP A 139 8.63 -2.36 15.06
C TRP A 139 8.24 -0.92 15.38
N LEU A 140 8.24 -0.62 16.67
CA LEU A 140 7.97 0.70 17.23
C LEU A 140 9.26 1.38 17.68
N ASP A 141 9.26 2.71 17.71
CA ASP A 141 10.39 3.48 18.22
C ASP A 141 10.48 3.50 19.76
N ASN A 142 9.36 3.38 20.46
CA ASN A 142 9.26 3.29 21.92
C ASN A 142 8.11 2.36 22.34
N SER A 143 8.09 1.95 23.62
CA SER A 143 7.01 1.14 24.19
C SER A 143 5.66 1.87 24.18
N VAL A 144 4.60 1.13 23.87
CA VAL A 144 3.21 1.62 23.87
C VAL A 144 2.37 0.79 24.84
N LYS A 145 1.29 1.38 25.32
CA LYS A 145 0.30 0.65 26.14
C LYS A 145 -0.51 -0.25 25.20
N THR A 146 -0.53 -1.54 25.47
CA THR A 146 -1.32 -2.53 24.72
C THR A 146 -2.33 -3.16 25.66
N GLU A 147 -3.60 -3.18 25.25
CA GLU A 147 -4.64 -3.86 26.01
C GLU A 147 -4.60 -5.37 25.72
N LYS A 148 -4.91 -6.21 26.72
CA LYS A 148 -4.86 -7.68 26.57
C LYS A 148 -5.67 -8.20 25.38
N ASN A 149 -6.82 -7.56 25.09
CA ASN A 149 -7.71 -7.96 24.02
C ASN A 149 -7.16 -7.63 22.61
N GLU A 150 -6.26 -6.65 22.49
CA GLU A 150 -5.72 -6.21 21.20
C GLU A 150 -4.64 -7.15 20.64
N SER A 151 -4.00 -7.93 21.52
CA SER A 151 -2.92 -8.86 21.17
C SER A 151 -3.32 -9.90 20.12
N LYS A 152 -4.62 -10.23 20.02
CA LYS A 152 -5.13 -11.18 19.02
C LYS A 152 -5.37 -10.55 17.66
N SER A 153 -5.66 -9.25 17.61
CA SER A 153 -6.08 -8.55 16.39
C SER A 153 -4.94 -7.79 15.69
N LEU A 154 -3.73 -7.86 16.25
CA LEU A 154 -2.56 -7.15 15.76
C LEU A 154 -1.39 -8.12 15.58
N PRO A 155 -0.43 -7.81 14.69
CA PRO A 155 0.84 -8.51 14.63
C PRO A 155 1.66 -8.31 15.90
N GLU A 156 2.70 -9.12 16.07
CA GLU A 156 3.62 -9.00 17.21
C GLU A 156 4.26 -7.60 17.26
N LEU A 157 4.29 -6.99 18.45
CA LEU A 157 4.91 -5.68 18.66
C LEU A 157 6.34 -5.85 19.18
N ARG A 158 7.30 -5.18 18.54
CA ARG A 158 8.70 -5.10 18.98
C ARG A 158 9.18 -3.67 19.06
N ILE A 159 10.20 -3.45 19.88
CA ILE A 159 10.87 -2.15 19.96
C ILE A 159 12.13 -2.21 19.09
N SER A 160 12.27 -1.20 18.24
CA SER A 160 13.42 -1.05 17.37
C SER A 160 14.69 -0.68 18.17
N ALA A 161 15.84 -1.23 17.75
CA ALA A 161 17.11 -1.07 18.44
C ALA A 161 17.61 0.37 18.46
N ASN A 162 18.41 0.75 19.47
CA ASN A 162 18.99 2.08 19.58
C ASN A 162 19.89 2.36 18.36
N THR A 163 19.64 3.47 17.67
CA THR A 163 20.44 3.87 16.52
C THR A 163 21.61 4.77 16.89
N SER A 164 21.89 5.10 18.16
CA SER A 164 22.80 6.20 18.60
C SER A 164 24.15 6.28 17.88
N HIS A 165 24.64 5.14 17.38
CA HIS A 165 25.87 5.02 16.59
C HIS A 165 25.81 5.65 15.19
N PHE A 166 24.63 5.86 14.60
CA PHE A 166 24.47 6.47 13.28
C PHE A 166 24.48 8.02 13.35
N THR A 167 25.13 8.71 12.42
CA THR A 167 25.11 10.18 12.43
C THR A 167 23.70 10.70 12.10
N TYR A 168 23.20 11.70 12.84
CA TYR A 168 21.88 12.30 12.61
C TYR A 168 21.94 13.82 12.72
N ASN A 169 21.82 14.50 11.58
CA ASN A 169 22.01 15.96 11.49
C ASN A 169 20.70 16.75 11.43
N ASN A 170 19.55 16.08 11.34
CA ASN A 170 18.26 16.77 11.27
C ASN A 170 17.86 17.28 12.66
N LYS A 171 17.78 18.60 12.81
CA LYS A 171 17.44 19.26 14.09
C LYS A 171 15.95 19.26 14.42
N GLN A 172 15.09 19.13 13.42
CA GLN A 172 13.63 19.20 13.58
C GLN A 172 13.00 17.80 13.70
N GLY A 173 13.63 16.80 13.08
CA GLY A 173 13.12 15.44 13.04
C GLY A 173 13.49 14.63 14.29
N HIS A 174 12.66 13.63 14.58
CA HIS A 174 13.00 12.65 15.59
C HIS A 174 13.97 11.63 15.02
N ARG A 175 15.02 11.30 15.79
CA ARG A 175 16.06 10.35 15.38
C ARG A 175 15.54 8.93 15.12
N SER A 176 14.34 8.61 15.61
CA SER A 176 13.66 7.36 15.27
C SER A 176 13.32 7.23 13.78
N ALA A 177 13.30 8.34 13.02
CA ALA A 177 13.08 8.32 11.57
C ALA A 177 14.11 7.45 10.84
N ILE A 178 15.34 7.32 11.33
CA ILE A 178 16.37 6.42 10.76
C ILE A 178 15.86 4.96 10.67
N ARG A 179 14.93 4.57 11.54
CA ARG A 179 14.40 3.19 11.66
C ARG A 179 13.07 2.98 10.95
N ILE A 180 12.40 4.06 10.52
CA ILE A 180 10.99 4.04 10.08
C ILE A 180 10.83 4.74 8.71
N SER A 181 11.89 5.33 8.15
CA SER A 181 11.85 6.00 6.83
C SER A 181 11.82 5.01 5.68
#